data_AF-A0A562FAN1-F1
#
_entry.id   AF-A0A562FAN1-F1
#
_cell.length_a   1.000
_cell.length_b   1.000
_cell.length_c   1.000
_cell.angle_alpha   90.00
_cell.angle_beta   90.00
_cell.angle_gamma   90.00
#
_symmetry.space_group_name_H-M   'P 1'
#
loop_
_entity.id
_entity.type
_entity.pdbx_description
1 polymer ?
#
loop_
_entity_poly.entity_id
_entity_poly.type
_entity_poly.pdbx_seq_one_letter_code
_entity_poly.pdbx_strand_id
1 'polypeptide(L)'
;MTGQGDPALEQAMLDLAKRHPGKVGVRIGFNEAEARCLFAGSDFLLMPSRFEPCGLSQMYAQRYGSLPVAYRTGGLADTIEDGETGFLFQEMTLSGLMDAVMRALGTYASRQALSRMRRKAMARPSNWLHSSRRYNHVYEGLLATR
;
A
#
# COMPACT_ATOMS: atom_id res chain seq x y z
N MET A 1 -3.37 -0.24 -13.14
CA MET A 1 -1.95 -0.30 -12.72
C MET A 1 -1.20 0.84 -13.39
N THR A 2 -0.27 1.48 -12.69
CA THR A 2 0.67 2.46 -13.26
C THR A 2 2.08 2.15 -12.76
N GLY A 3 3.10 2.38 -13.59
CA GLY A 3 4.49 2.18 -13.23
C GLY A 3 5.40 2.12 -14.45
N GLN A 4 6.70 2.15 -14.20
CA GLN A 4 7.75 2.02 -15.20
C GLN A 4 8.91 1.24 -14.59
N GLY A 5 9.58 0.40 -15.39
CA GLY A 5 10.70 -0.40 -14.95
C GLY A 5 11.17 -1.40 -15.99
N ASP A 6 11.24 -2.67 -15.58
CA ASP A 6 11.72 -3.75 -16.44
C ASP A 6 10.81 -3.93 -17.68
N PRO A 7 11.35 -3.86 -18.92
CA PRO A 7 10.55 -3.94 -20.14
C PRO A 7 9.76 -5.25 -20.30
N ALA A 8 10.27 -6.38 -19.79
CA ALA A 8 9.55 -7.65 -19.86
C ALA A 8 8.34 -7.65 -18.92
N LEU A 9 8.46 -7.03 -17.74
CA LEU A 9 7.33 -6.84 -16.83
C LEU A 9 6.29 -5.86 -17.40
N GLU A 10 6.73 -4.76 -18.00
CA GLU A 10 5.84 -3.80 -18.67
C GLU A 10 5.04 -4.49 -19.79
N GLN A 11 5.73 -5.25 -20.64
CA GLN A 11 5.09 -5.99 -21.73
C GLN A 11 4.11 -7.05 -21.20
N ALA A 12 4.48 -7.81 -20.17
CA ALA A 12 3.59 -8.79 -19.55
C ALA A 12 2.29 -8.17 -19.01
N MET A 13 2.38 -6.95 -18.48
CA MET A 13 1.22 -6.21 -17.97
C MET A 13 0.35 -5.66 -19.11
N LEU A 14 0.96 -5.14 -20.18
CA LEU A 14 0.23 -4.74 -21.39
C LEU A 14 -0.52 -5.92 -22.01
N ASP A 15 0.10 -7.10 -22.07
CA ASP A 15 -0.54 -8.31 -22.59
C ASP A 15 -1.63 -8.84 -21.67
N LEU A 16 -1.52 -8.65 -20.35
CA LEU A 16 -2.61 -8.90 -19.42
C LEU A 16 -3.81 -7.98 -19.68
N ALA A 17 -3.58 -6.69 -19.94
CA ALA A 17 -4.64 -5.75 -20.27
C ALA A 17 -5.36 -6.13 -21.57
N LYS A 18 -4.60 -6.53 -22.61
CA LYS A 18 -5.17 -7.04 -23.87
C LYS A 18 -6.04 -8.29 -23.68
N ARG A 19 -5.63 -9.21 -22.79
CA ARG A 19 -6.40 -10.44 -22.50
C ARG A 19 -7.67 -10.18 -21.69
N HIS A 20 -7.75 -9.08 -20.95
CA HIS A 20 -8.87 -8.77 -20.06
C HIS A 20 -9.40 -7.33 -20.25
N PRO A 21 -9.90 -6.99 -21.45
CA PRO A 21 -10.40 -5.65 -21.75
C PRO A 21 -11.57 -5.27 -20.82
N GLY A 22 -11.60 -4.01 -20.39
CA GLY A 22 -12.60 -3.48 -19.44
C GLY A 22 -12.43 -3.94 -17.99
N LYS A 23 -11.51 -4.88 -17.71
CA LYS A 23 -11.22 -5.37 -16.34
C LYS A 23 -9.81 -5.01 -15.87
N VAL A 24 -8.85 -4.94 -16.80
CA VAL A 24 -7.47 -4.60 -16.50
C VAL A 24 -7.06 -3.36 -17.30
N GLY A 25 -6.73 -2.28 -16.60
CA GLY A 25 -6.14 -1.08 -17.17
C GLY A 25 -4.67 -0.94 -16.79
N VAL A 26 -3.82 -0.67 -17.77
CA VAL A 26 -2.37 -0.49 -17.59
C VAL A 26 -1.92 0.79 -18.26
N ARG A 27 -1.15 1.60 -17.52
CA ARG A 27 -0.45 2.77 -18.06
C ARG A 27 1.03 2.68 -17.70
N ILE A 28 1.87 2.64 -18.72
CA ILE A 28 3.33 2.67 -18.55
C ILE A 28 3.78 4.11 -18.32
N GLY A 29 4.76 4.29 -17.43
CA GLY A 29 5.21 5.59 -16.95
C GLY A 29 4.63 5.93 -15.58
N PHE A 30 5.13 7.03 -15.02
CA PHE A 30 4.69 7.54 -13.72
C PHE A 30 4.25 9.00 -13.86
N ASN A 31 3.09 9.30 -13.28
CA ASN A 31 2.62 10.67 -13.10
C ASN A 31 2.01 10.75 -11.70
N GLU A 32 2.52 11.67 -10.88
CA GLU A 32 2.12 11.75 -9.47
C GLU A 32 0.64 12.13 -9.29
N ALA A 33 0.15 13.10 -10.07
CA ALA A 33 -1.24 13.54 -9.99
C ALA A 33 -2.20 12.39 -10.33
N GLU A 34 -1.88 11.62 -11.36
CA GLU A 34 -2.66 10.45 -11.72
C GLU A 34 -2.54 9.31 -10.69
N ALA A 35 -1.35 9.09 -10.12
CA ALA A 35 -1.18 8.12 -9.03
C ALA A 35 -2.08 8.46 -7.83
N ARG A 36 -2.20 9.75 -7.48
CA ARG A 36 -3.13 10.22 -6.44
C ARG A 36 -4.58 9.95 -6.82
N CYS A 37 -4.97 10.18 -8.07
CA CYS A 37 -6.31 9.81 -8.56
C CYS A 37 -6.57 8.30 -8.46
N LEU A 38 -5.57 7.46 -8.76
CA LEU A 38 -5.69 6.01 -8.59
C LEU A 38 -5.87 5.61 -7.13
N PHE A 39 -5.16 6.24 -6.19
CA PHE A 39 -5.41 6.01 -4.76
C PHE A 39 -6.82 6.45 -4.36
N ALA A 40 -7.27 7.63 -4.80
CA ALA A 40 -8.60 8.15 -4.49
C ALA A 40 -9.74 7.32 -5.10
N GLY A 41 -9.51 6.75 -6.28
CA GLY A 41 -10.51 5.99 -7.05
C GLY A 41 -10.47 4.48 -6.82
N SER A 42 -9.57 3.97 -5.98
CA SER A 42 -9.43 2.53 -5.72
C SER A 42 -9.96 2.13 -4.35
N ASP A 43 -10.47 0.89 -4.26
CA ASP A 43 -10.79 0.27 -2.98
C ASP A 43 -9.54 -0.30 -2.29
N PHE A 44 -8.61 -0.82 -3.08
CA PHE A 44 -7.41 -1.48 -2.58
C PHE A 44 -6.17 -1.09 -3.39
N LEU A 45 -5.01 -1.04 -2.72
CA LEU A 45 -3.70 -0.95 -3.32
C LEU A 45 -2.97 -2.29 -3.17
N LEU A 46 -2.55 -2.92 -4.26
CA LEU A 46 -1.72 -4.11 -4.21
C LEU A 46 -0.23 -3.73 -4.17
N MET A 47 0.49 -4.15 -3.13
CA MET A 47 1.90 -3.82 -2.91
C MET A 47 2.71 -5.04 -2.44
N PRO A 48 2.95 -6.04 -3.33
CA PRO A 48 3.65 -7.28 -2.99
C PRO A 48 5.18 -7.10 -3.08
N SER A 49 5.73 -6.02 -2.50
CA SER A 49 7.16 -5.75 -2.47
C SER A 49 7.89 -6.87 -1.72
N ARG A 50 8.96 -7.45 -2.30
CA ARG A 50 9.80 -8.45 -1.59
C ARG A 50 10.62 -7.83 -0.47
N PHE A 51 10.96 -6.55 -0.63
CA PHE A 51 11.72 -5.74 0.33
C PHE A 51 11.17 -4.31 0.28
N GLU A 52 10.95 -3.70 1.44
CA GLU A 52 10.44 -2.33 1.56
C GLU A 52 10.90 -1.72 2.88
N PRO A 53 11.96 -0.89 2.91
CA PRO A 53 12.51 -0.37 4.17
C PRO A 53 11.53 0.57 4.89
N CYS A 54 10.68 1.29 4.14
CA CYS A 54 9.63 2.15 4.69
C CYS A 54 8.35 2.05 3.85
N GLY A 55 8.45 2.45 2.57
CA GLY A 55 7.31 2.62 1.66
C GLY A 55 6.50 3.87 1.98
N LEU A 56 6.12 4.64 0.96
CA LEU A 56 5.18 5.78 1.11
C LEU A 56 3.80 5.49 0.51
N SER A 57 3.74 4.60 -0.49
CA SER A 57 2.51 4.31 -1.25
C SER A 57 1.38 3.77 -0.38
N GLN A 58 1.69 2.92 0.60
CA GLN A 58 0.71 2.41 1.57
C GLN A 58 0.17 3.52 2.48
N MET A 59 0.99 4.49 2.86
CA MET A 59 0.54 5.65 3.66
C MET A 59 -0.35 6.57 2.84
N TYR A 60 0.00 6.81 1.57
CA TYR A 60 -0.87 7.54 0.64
C TYR A 60 -2.19 6.81 0.43
N ALA A 61 -2.16 5.52 0.12
CA ALA A 61 -3.37 4.72 -0.06
C ALA A 61 -4.29 4.80 1.17
N GLN A 62 -3.75 4.57 2.38
CA GLN A 62 -4.50 4.69 3.62
C GLN A 62 -5.10 6.10 3.80
N ARG A 63 -4.37 7.16 3.43
CA ARG A 63 -4.87 8.54 3.52
C ARG A 63 -6.02 8.83 2.57
N TYR A 64 -6.05 8.18 1.39
CA TYR A 64 -7.15 8.27 0.41
C TYR A 64 -8.26 7.24 0.66
N GLY A 65 -8.13 6.35 1.66
CA GLY A 65 -9.11 5.29 1.93
C GLY A 65 -9.01 4.10 0.98
N SER A 66 -7.90 3.95 0.26
CA SER A 66 -7.54 2.74 -0.47
C SER A 66 -6.76 1.82 0.47
N LEU A 67 -7.29 0.62 0.73
CA LEU A 67 -6.72 -0.28 1.73
C LEU A 67 -5.55 -1.07 1.12
N PRO A 68 -4.33 -1.01 1.68
CA PRO A 68 -3.19 -1.74 1.15
C PRO A 68 -3.34 -3.25 1.37
N VAL A 69 -2.99 -4.03 0.36
CA VAL A 69 -2.80 -5.48 0.38
C VAL A 69 -1.32 -5.73 0.10
N ALA A 70 -0.55 -6.12 1.12
CA ALA A 70 0.90 -6.03 1.09
C ALA A 70 1.60 -7.24 1.73
N TYR A 71 2.86 -7.48 1.34
CA TYR A 71 3.71 -8.45 2.02
C TYR A 71 4.17 -7.88 3.36
N ARG A 72 4.22 -8.71 4.42
CA ARG A 72 4.72 -8.29 5.74
C ARG A 72 6.25 -8.15 5.72
N THR A 73 6.75 -7.03 5.22
CA THR A 73 8.18 -6.71 5.17
C THR A 73 8.45 -5.25 5.52
N GLY A 74 9.55 -5.00 6.23
CA GLY A 74 10.02 -3.68 6.67
C GLY A 74 8.91 -2.71 7.06
N GLY A 75 8.90 -1.52 6.49
CA GLY A 75 7.94 -0.48 6.87
C GLY A 75 6.49 -0.78 6.52
N LEU A 76 6.20 -1.74 5.63
CA LEU A 76 4.82 -2.18 5.39
C LEU A 76 4.27 -2.89 6.63
N ALA A 77 5.09 -3.70 7.29
CA ALA A 77 4.71 -4.36 8.54
C ALA A 77 4.50 -3.37 9.70
N ASP A 78 5.24 -2.25 9.70
CA ASP A 78 5.16 -1.22 10.73
C ASP A 78 3.96 -0.27 10.53
N THR A 79 3.55 -0.05 9.28
CA THR A 79 2.55 0.97 8.92
C THR A 79 1.16 0.42 8.61
N ILE A 80 1.03 -0.90 8.41
CA ILE A 80 -0.25 -1.56 8.12
C ILE A 80 -0.63 -2.45 9.30
N GLU A 81 -1.78 -2.17 9.90
CA GLU A 81 -2.41 -3.04 10.90
C GLU A 81 -3.31 -4.03 10.15
N ASP A 82 -2.91 -5.30 10.09
CA ASP A 82 -3.63 -6.35 9.33
C ASP A 82 -5.07 -6.51 9.85
N GLY A 83 -6.03 -6.56 8.93
CA GLY A 83 -7.47 -6.65 9.23
C GLY A 83 -8.12 -5.33 9.68
N GLU A 84 -7.31 -4.28 9.87
CA GLU A 84 -7.77 -3.01 10.47
C GLU A 84 -7.54 -1.82 9.54
N THR A 85 -6.32 -1.68 9.01
CA THR A 85 -5.94 -0.61 8.08
C THR A 85 -5.35 -1.12 6.77
N GLY A 86 -5.50 -2.43 6.51
CA GLY A 86 -5.05 -3.12 5.30
C GLY A 86 -5.02 -4.63 5.51
N PHE A 87 -4.38 -5.34 4.58
CA PHE A 87 -4.24 -6.78 4.58
C PHE A 87 -2.77 -7.13 4.38
N LEU A 88 -2.18 -7.84 5.34
CA LEU A 88 -0.82 -8.34 5.24
C LEU A 88 -0.81 -9.85 5.00
N PHE A 89 0.07 -10.31 4.11
CA PHE A 89 0.38 -11.73 3.98
C PHE A 89 1.79 -12.03 4.45
N GLN A 90 1.97 -13.24 5.00
CA GLN A 90 3.15 -13.62 5.77
C GLN A 90 4.21 -14.31 4.91
N GLU A 91 3.80 -15.03 3.87
CA GLU A 91 4.69 -15.79 3.00
C GLU A 91 4.73 -15.16 1.62
N MET A 92 5.93 -14.91 1.09
CA MET A 92 6.11 -14.37 -0.26
C MET A 92 5.89 -15.44 -1.34
N THR A 93 4.68 -16.01 -1.33
CA THR A 93 4.20 -17.07 -2.22
C THR A 93 2.90 -16.62 -2.88
N LEU A 94 2.54 -17.28 -3.98
CA LEU A 94 1.26 -17.02 -4.65
C LEU A 94 0.07 -17.29 -3.72
N SER A 95 0.15 -18.34 -2.88
CA SER A 95 -0.91 -18.66 -1.92
C SER A 95 -1.07 -17.55 -0.89
N GLY A 96 0.03 -17.09 -0.28
CA GLY A 96 -0.01 -16.00 0.70
C GLY A 96 -0.61 -14.71 0.11
N LEU A 97 -0.21 -14.36 -1.11
CA LEU A 97 -0.79 -13.22 -1.83
C LEU A 97 -2.30 -13.42 -2.07
N MET A 98 -2.70 -14.60 -2.55
CA MET A 98 -4.09 -14.90 -2.87
C MET A 98 -4.97 -14.86 -1.62
N ASP A 99 -4.50 -15.37 -0.49
CA ASP A 99 -5.22 -15.32 0.78
C ASP A 99 -5.48 -13.88 1.23
N ALA A 100 -4.51 -12.98 1.04
CA ALA A 100 -4.68 -11.55 1.30
C ALA A 100 -5.73 -10.91 0.40
N VAL A 101 -5.68 -11.21 -0.90
CA VAL A 101 -6.64 -10.71 -1.90
C VAL A 101 -8.05 -11.23 -1.59
N MET A 102 -8.20 -12.49 -1.22
CA MET A 102 -9.51 -13.08 -0.88
C MET A 102 -10.11 -12.44 0.38
N ARG A 103 -9.30 -12.14 1.41
CA ARG A 103 -9.77 -11.38 2.59
C ARG A 103 -10.18 -9.94 2.23
N ALA A 104 -9.45 -9.30 1.33
CA ALA A 104 -9.79 -7.97 0.84
C ALA A 104 -11.15 -7.98 0.09
N LEU A 105 -11.35 -8.93 -0.82
CA LEU A 105 -12.61 -9.11 -1.54
C LEU A 105 -13.77 -9.51 -0.62
N GLY A 106 -13.53 -10.33 0.40
CA GLY A 106 -14.51 -10.65 1.43
C GLY A 106 -14.95 -9.40 2.21
N THR A 107 -14.00 -8.52 2.55
CA THR A 107 -14.30 -7.21 3.15
C THR A 107 -15.07 -6.31 2.19
N TYR A 108 -14.72 -6.30 0.90
CA TYR A 108 -15.40 -5.50 -0.11
C TYR A 108 -16.89 -5.82 -0.22
N ALA A 109 -17.27 -7.10 -0.06
CA ALA A 109 -18.66 -7.53 -0.06
C ALA A 109 -19.49 -6.93 1.10
N SER A 110 -18.85 -6.46 2.17
CA SER A 110 -19.50 -5.80 3.30
C SER A 110 -19.17 -4.31 3.36
N ARG A 111 -20.11 -3.48 2.91
CA ARG A 111 -19.97 -2.00 2.94
C ARG A 111 -19.63 -1.48 4.33
N GLN A 112 -20.21 -2.04 5.39
CA GLN A 112 -19.94 -1.63 6.76
C GLN A 112 -18.50 -1.95 7.19
N ALA A 113 -18.02 -3.16 6.88
CA ALA A 113 -16.65 -3.57 7.18
C ALA A 113 -15.65 -2.70 6.41
N LEU A 114 -15.86 -2.52 5.11
CA LEU A 114 -15.01 -1.68 4.26
C LEU A 114 -14.97 -0.23 4.77
N SER A 115 -16.12 0.38 5.06
CA SER A 115 -16.18 1.76 5.59
C SER A 115 -15.54 1.90 6.97
N ARG A 116 -15.58 0.86 7.81
CA ARG A 116 -14.89 0.86 9.11
C ARG A 116 -13.37 0.88 8.92
N MET A 117 -12.83 -0.05 8.12
CA MET A 117 -11.39 -0.13 7.85
C MET A 117 -10.87 1.15 7.17
N ARG A 118 -11.61 1.68 6.20
CA ARG A 118 -11.27 2.96 5.53
C ARG A 118 -11.15 4.11 6.52
N ARG A 119 -12.12 4.28 7.42
CA ARG A 119 -12.08 5.35 8.42
C ARG A 119 -10.89 5.19 9.36
N LYS A 120 -10.59 3.96 9.80
CA LYS A 120 -9.43 3.69 10.65
C LYS A 120 -8.12 4.00 9.92
N ALA A 121 -7.99 3.59 8.66
CA ALA A 121 -6.84 3.89 7.82
C ALA A 121 -6.63 5.40 7.62
N MET A 122 -7.68 6.14 7.26
CA MET A 122 -7.61 7.59 7.02
C MET A 122 -7.35 8.42 8.29
N ALA A 123 -7.72 7.89 9.46
CA ALA A 123 -7.51 8.52 10.76
C ALA A 123 -6.07 8.38 11.27
N ARG A 124 -5.22 7.55 10.63
CA ARG A 124 -3.82 7.42 11.03
C ARG A 124 -3.10 8.77 10.88
N PRO A 125 -2.27 9.16 11.88
CA PRO A 125 -1.44 10.35 11.75
C PRO A 125 -0.47 10.18 10.57
N SER A 126 -0.53 11.12 9.61
CA SER A 126 0.29 11.10 8.41
C SER A 126 1.27 12.27 8.33
N ASN A 127 1.45 13.01 9.43
CA ASN A 127 2.36 14.16 9.49
C ASN A 127 3.75 13.75 9.98
N TRP A 128 4.73 14.60 9.67
CA TRP A 128 6.13 14.37 10.03
C TRP A 128 6.44 14.63 11.51
N LEU A 129 5.49 15.15 12.29
CA LEU A 129 5.73 15.57 13.68
C LEU A 129 6.13 14.40 14.57
N HIS A 130 5.55 13.22 14.34
CA HIS A 130 5.93 12.03 15.11
C HIS A 130 7.35 11.58 14.79
N SER A 131 7.73 11.57 13.50
CA SER A 131 9.08 11.23 13.07
C SER A 131 10.10 12.25 13.59
N SER A 132 9.84 13.54 13.41
CA SER A 132 10.77 14.60 13.84
C SER A 132 11.03 14.59 15.34
N ARG A 133 10.02 14.33 16.18
CA ARG A 133 10.20 14.17 17.63
C ARG A 133 11.12 13.00 17.99
N ARG A 134 10.99 11.86 17.31
CA ARG A 134 11.87 10.70 17.52
C ARG A 134 13.31 11.01 17.13
N TYR A 135 13.53 11.69 16.00
CA TYR A 135 14.85 12.16 15.61
C TYR A 135 15.43 13.15 16.61
N ASN A 136 14.64 14.12 17.06
CA ASN A 136 15.08 15.11 18.05
C ASN A 136 15.55 14.46 19.35
N HIS A 137 14.82 13.46 19.85
CA HIS A 137 15.20 12.71 21.05
C HIS A 137 16.56 12.00 20.89
N VAL A 138 16.82 11.40 19.72
CA VAL A 138 18.12 10.79 19.43
C VAL A 138 19.24 11.84 19.41
N TYR A 139 18.99 12.99 18.78
CA TYR A 139 19.98 14.08 18.72
C TYR A 139 20.27 14.68 20.10
N GLU A 140 19.25 14.89 20.93
CA GLU A 140 19.41 15.35 22.32
C GLU A 140 20.25 14.37 23.15
N GLY A 141 20.02 13.06 23.01
CA GLY A 141 20.83 12.04 23.69
C GLY A 141 22.31 12.07 23.30
N LEU A 142 22.61 12.25 22.00
CA LEU A 142 23.99 12.36 21.52
C LEU A 142 24.68 13.64 22.02
N LEU A 143 23.95 14.74 22.15
CA LEU A 143 24.48 16.00 22.67
C LEU A 143 24.68 15.98 24.18
N ALA A 144 23.85 15.24 24.92
CA ALA A 144 23.94 15.10 26.37
C ALA A 144 25.07 14.15 26.84
N THR A 145 25.66 13.37 25.93
CA THR A 145 26.78 12.46 26.24
C THR A 145 28.16 13.14 26.09
N ARG A 146 28.21 14.47 26.26
CA ARG A 146 29.44 15.28 26.25
C ARG A 146 29.82 15.72 27.65
#